data_AF-A0A0D3FH36-F1
#
_entry.id   AF-A0A0D3FH36-F1
#
_cell.length_a   1.000
_cell.length_b   1.000
_cell.length_c   1.000
_cell.angle_alpha   90.00
_cell.angle_beta   90.00
_cell.angle_gamma   90.00
#
_symmetry.space_group_name_H-M   'P 1'
#
loop_
_entity.id
_entity.type
_entity.pdbx_description
1 polymer ?
#
loop_
_entity_poly.entity_id
_entity_poly.type
_entity_poly.pdbx_seq_one_letter_code
_entity_poly.pdbx_strand_id
1 'polypeptide(L)'
;MALADYFFGPELDDLMQWLGDGDVGRKGTLPTKKEAREAMPTVEVTAGHSASAFATASTVCREDYAAGEHATGTPYRHRFHASALCHG
;
A
#
# COMPACT_ATOMS: atom_id res chain seq x y z
N MET A 1 10.17 -34.44 -13.85
CA MET A 1 9.40 -33.54 -12.96
C MET A 1 9.15 -32.27 -13.71
N ALA A 2 7.88 -31.91 -13.90
CA ALA A 2 7.50 -30.72 -14.65
C ALA A 2 7.57 -29.49 -13.73
N LEU A 3 7.90 -28.32 -14.27
CA LEU A 3 7.95 -27.05 -13.51
C LEU A 3 6.62 -26.74 -12.78
N ALA A 4 5.51 -27.27 -13.30
CA ALA A 4 4.19 -27.18 -12.70
C ALA A 4 4.12 -27.82 -11.29
N ASP A 5 4.85 -28.92 -11.07
CA ASP A 5 4.86 -29.62 -9.78
C ASP A 5 5.65 -28.83 -8.70
N TYR A 6 6.53 -27.91 -9.11
CA TYR A 6 7.28 -27.02 -8.21
C TYR A 6 6.45 -25.78 -7.80
N PHE A 7 5.59 -25.28 -8.69
CA PHE A 7 4.76 -24.10 -8.42
C PHE A 7 3.41 -24.43 -7.80
N PHE A 8 2.84 -25.61 -8.07
CA PHE A 8 1.50 -26.01 -7.64
C PHE A 8 1.50 -27.35 -6.89
N GLY A 9 2.64 -27.72 -6.32
CA GLY A 9 2.75 -28.91 -5.49
C GLY A 9 2.10 -28.72 -4.11
N PRO A 10 1.93 -29.81 -3.34
CA PRO A 10 1.34 -29.78 -2.00
C PRO A 10 2.06 -28.82 -1.04
N GLU A 11 3.34 -28.51 -1.28
CA GLU A 11 4.09 -27.50 -0.51
C GLU A 11 3.48 -26.09 -0.62
N LEU A 12 2.87 -25.72 -1.77
CA LEU A 12 2.18 -24.44 -1.90
C LEU A 12 0.87 -24.44 -1.11
N ASP A 13 0.08 -25.51 -1.21
CA ASP A 13 -1.17 -25.64 -0.48
C ASP A 13 -0.94 -25.59 1.04
N ASP A 14 0.10 -26.28 1.53
CA ASP A 14 0.51 -26.24 2.94
C ASP A 14 0.95 -24.83 3.37
N LEU A 15 1.70 -24.11 2.53
CA LEU A 15 2.09 -22.72 2.79
C LEU A 15 0.88 -21.79 2.83
N MET A 16 -0.05 -21.94 1.89
CA MET A 16 -1.28 -21.15 1.83
C MET A 16 -2.17 -21.42 3.04
N GLN A 17 -2.28 -22.68 3.47
CA GLN A 17 -2.98 -23.07 4.69
C GLN A 17 -2.31 -22.45 5.92
N TRP A 18 -0.98 -22.49 6.03
CA TRP A 18 -0.25 -21.87 7.14
C TRP A 18 -0.39 -20.35 7.19
N LEU A 19 -0.46 -19.69 6.04
CA LEU A 19 -0.73 -18.25 5.94
C LEU A 19 -2.18 -17.91 6.29
N GLY A 20 -3.13 -18.77 5.91
CA GLY A 20 -4.57 -18.59 6.12
C GLY A 20 -5.03 -18.91 7.55
N ASP A 21 -4.54 -20.01 8.13
CA ASP A 21 -4.92 -20.49 9.47
C ASP A 21 -4.32 -19.68 10.60
N GLY A 22 -3.34 -18.82 10.30
CA GLY A 22 -3.03 -17.66 11.11
C GLY A 22 -2.55 -17.97 12.52
N ASP A 23 -1.27 -17.75 12.76
CA ASP A 23 -0.87 -17.35 14.11
C ASP A 23 -1.71 -16.12 14.53
N VAL A 24 -2.43 -16.21 15.65
CA VAL A 24 -3.20 -15.09 16.22
C VAL A 24 -2.28 -13.87 16.48
N GLY A 25 -0.98 -14.10 16.66
CA GLY A 25 0.08 -13.08 16.76
C GLY A 25 0.50 -12.43 15.43
N ARG A 26 0.04 -12.95 14.29
CA ARG A 26 0.25 -12.37 12.95
C ARG A 26 -0.83 -11.39 12.51
N LYS A 27 -1.78 -11.05 13.39
CA LYS A 27 -2.62 -9.87 13.15
C LYS A 27 -1.68 -8.68 13.00
N GLY A 28 -1.61 -8.15 11.78
CA GLY A 28 -0.84 -6.94 11.50
C GLY A 28 -1.18 -5.87 12.53
N THR A 29 -0.24 -4.94 12.75
CA THR A 29 -0.46 -3.83 13.68
C THR A 29 -1.84 -3.24 13.47
N LEU A 30 -2.60 -3.10 14.57
CA LEU A 30 -3.96 -2.57 14.52
C LEU A 30 -3.99 -1.30 13.66
N PRO A 31 -5.05 -1.10 12.87
CA PRO A 31 -5.20 0.10 12.07
C PRO A 31 -4.89 1.32 12.93
N THR A 32 -4.04 2.20 12.41
CA THR A 32 -3.65 3.42 13.10
C THR A 32 -4.88 4.20 13.55
N LYS A 33 -4.85 4.73 14.76
CA LYS A 33 -5.93 5.55 15.30
C LYS A 33 -6.23 6.72 14.35
N LYS A 34 -7.50 7.13 14.30
CA LYS A 34 -7.96 8.19 13.39
C LYS A 34 -7.16 9.48 13.58
N GLU A 35 -6.87 9.84 14.82
CA GLU A 35 -6.14 11.07 15.17
C GLU A 35 -4.70 11.04 14.63
N ALA A 36 -4.03 9.88 14.73
CA ALA A 36 -2.69 9.71 14.19
C ALA A 36 -2.69 9.70 12.64
N ARG A 37 -3.79 9.26 12.01
CA ARG A 37 -3.98 9.37 10.56
C ARG A 37 -4.21 10.83 10.12
N GLU A 38 -5.03 11.57 10.84
CA GLU A 38 -5.33 12.98 10.53
C GLU A 38 -4.15 13.91 10.82
N ALA A 39 -3.28 13.55 11.76
CA ALA A 39 -2.04 14.27 12.04
C ALA A 39 -0.92 14.03 11.00
N MET A 40 -1.12 13.15 10.01
CA MET A 40 -0.12 12.92 8.98
C MET A 40 0.08 14.16 8.09
N PRO A 41 1.33 14.49 7.73
CA PRO A 41 1.61 15.65 6.91
C PRO A 41 0.93 15.49 5.54
N THR A 42 0.03 16.42 5.25
CA THR A 42 -0.61 16.53 3.94
C THR A 42 0.11 17.59 3.13
N VAL A 43 0.50 17.23 1.91
CA VAL A 43 1.17 18.12 0.97
C VAL A 43 0.36 18.22 -0.31
N GLU A 44 0.29 19.41 -0.87
CA GLU A 44 -0.28 19.62 -2.19
C GLU A 44 0.70 19.12 -3.26
N VAL A 45 0.19 18.32 -4.19
CA VAL A 45 0.94 17.84 -5.34
C VAL A 45 1.05 18.98 -6.34
N THR A 46 2.27 19.48 -6.54
CA THR A 46 2.59 20.49 -7.54
C THR A 46 3.16 19.81 -8.79
N ALA A 47 3.19 20.51 -9.92
CA ALA A 47 3.75 19.97 -11.17
C ALA A 47 5.22 19.49 -11.00
N GLY A 48 5.99 20.06 -10.07
CA GLY A 48 7.35 19.62 -9.75
C GLY A 48 7.42 18.31 -8.96
N HIS A 49 6.37 17.94 -8.23
CA HIS A 49 6.30 16.70 -7.46
C HIS A 49 6.12 15.45 -8.35
N SER A 50 5.45 15.61 -9.50
CA SER A 50 5.28 14.57 -10.53
C SER A 50 6.58 14.19 -11.26
N ALA A 51 7.64 15.00 -11.18
CA ALA A 51 8.91 14.71 -11.86
C ALA A 51 9.84 13.73 -11.10
N SER A 52 9.53 13.38 -9.84
CA SER A 52 10.32 12.45 -9.04
C SER A 52 9.76 11.03 -9.14
N ALA A 53 10.50 10.10 -9.74
CA ALA A 53 10.10 8.71 -10.01
C ALA A 53 9.61 7.87 -8.80
N PHE A 54 9.80 8.34 -7.56
CA PHE A 54 9.32 7.69 -6.33
C PHE A 54 8.03 8.31 -5.75
N ALA A 55 7.47 9.34 -6.40
CA ALA A 55 6.40 10.19 -5.88
C ALA A 55 5.23 10.39 -6.84
N THR A 56 5.23 9.68 -7.97
CA THR A 56 4.28 9.89 -9.07
C THR A 56 2.93 9.27 -8.81
N ALA A 57 2.89 8.10 -8.15
CA ALA A 57 1.66 7.35 -7.97
C ALA A 57 1.36 6.97 -6.52
N SER A 58 0.07 6.93 -6.20
CA SER A 58 -0.45 6.46 -4.93
C SER A 58 -0.13 4.99 -4.72
N THR A 59 0.38 4.62 -3.54
CA THR A 59 0.66 3.21 -3.22
C THR A 59 -0.62 2.36 -3.08
N VAL A 60 -1.79 3.00 -3.03
CA VAL A 60 -3.09 2.32 -2.85
C VAL A 60 -3.70 1.93 -4.20
N CYS A 61 -4.03 2.92 -5.05
CA CYS A 61 -4.62 2.69 -6.37
C CYS A 61 -3.59 2.52 -7.49
N ARG A 62 -2.32 2.87 -7.25
CA ARG A 62 -1.25 2.87 -8.25
C ARG A 62 -1.48 3.86 -9.39
N GLU A 63 -2.30 4.88 -9.15
CA GLU A 63 -2.61 5.97 -10.09
C GLU A 63 -1.76 7.20 -9.80
N ASP A 64 -1.48 7.98 -10.85
CA ASP A 64 -0.75 9.23 -10.74
C ASP A 64 -1.58 10.32 -10.06
N TYR A 65 -0.90 11.23 -9.36
CA TYR A 65 -1.55 12.39 -8.75
C TYR A 65 -1.81 13.52 -9.75
N ALA A 66 -2.99 14.12 -9.67
CA ALA A 66 -3.26 15.37 -10.38
C ALA A 66 -2.59 16.57 -9.69
N ALA A 67 -2.26 17.61 -10.45
CA ALA A 67 -1.82 18.87 -9.87
C ALA A 67 -2.95 19.50 -9.04
N GLY A 68 -2.64 19.95 -7.82
CA GLY A 68 -3.63 20.46 -6.86
C GLY A 68 -4.25 19.38 -5.98
N GLU A 69 -3.91 18.11 -6.18
CA GLU A 69 -4.37 17.03 -5.33
C GLU A 69 -3.58 16.95 -4.02
N HIS A 70 -4.24 16.52 -2.95
CA HIS A 70 -3.60 16.40 -1.64
C HIS A 70 -3.11 14.97 -1.42
N ALA A 71 -1.80 14.83 -1.21
CA ALA A 71 -1.17 13.58 -0.87
C ALA A 71 -0.73 13.60 0.60
N THR A 72 -1.02 12.54 1.32
CA THR A 72 -0.57 12.31 2.69
C THR A 72 0.33 11.09 2.72
N GLY A 73 1.26 11.02 3.67
CA GLY A 73 2.29 10.00 3.63
C GLY A 73 3.04 9.83 4.94
N THR A 74 3.73 8.70 5.03
CA THR A 74 4.62 8.38 6.15
C THR A 74 5.99 9.03 5.91
N PRO A 75 6.86 9.18 6.94
CA PRO A 75 8.19 9.79 6.79
C PRO A 75 9.09 9.13 5.74
N TYR A 76 8.75 7.93 5.28
CA TYR A 76 9.50 7.16 4.27
C TYR A 76 9.12 7.49 2.81
N ARG A 77 8.55 8.67 2.54
CA ARG A 77 8.21 9.20 1.20
C ARG A 77 7.16 8.41 0.41
N HIS A 78 6.56 7.37 1.00
CA HIS A 78 5.37 6.73 0.45
C HIS A 78 4.15 7.63 0.65
N ARG A 79 3.47 7.94 -0.45
CA ARG A 79 2.31 8.83 -0.46
C ARG A 79 1.07 8.07 -0.94
N PHE A 80 -0.07 8.53 -0.46
CA PHE A 80 -1.41 8.11 -0.86
C PHE A 80 -2.32 9.36 -0.87
N HIS A 81 -3.44 9.28 -1.58
CA HIS A 81 -4.42 10.36 -1.58
C HIS A 81 -4.89 10.65 -0.14
N ALA A 82 -5.03 11.93 0.20
CA ALA A 82 -5.54 12.34 1.51
C ALA A 82 -6.98 11.86 1.71
N SER A 83 -7.76 11.74 0.63
CA SER A 83 -9.00 10.97 0.59
C SER A 83 -8.68 9.49 0.40
N ALA A 84 -9.25 8.63 1.25
CA ALA A 84 -9.09 7.18 1.13
C ALA A 84 -9.80 6.57 -0.08
N LEU A 85 -10.68 7.34 -0.74
CA LEU A 85 -11.37 6.94 -1.95
C LEU A 85 -10.53 7.40 -3.14
N CYS A 86 -9.99 6.42 -3.86
CA CYS A 86 -9.38 6.66 -5.16
C CYS A 86 -10.50 6.92 -6.18
N HIS A 87 -10.29 7.85 -7.11
CA HIS A 87 -11.28 8.14 -8.15
C HIS A 87 -11.40 6.90 -9.04
N GLY A 88 -12.53 6.20 -8.97
CA GLY A 88 -12.81 5.04 -9.82
C GLY A 88 -13.09 5.43 -11.26
#